data_AF-A0A947D8A5-F1
#
_entry.id   AF-A0A947D8A5-F1
#
_cell.length_a   1.000
_cell.length_b   1.000
_cell.length_c   1.000
_cell.angle_alpha   90.00
_cell.angle_beta   90.00
_cell.angle_gamma   90.00
#
_symmetry.space_group_name_H-M   'P 1'
#
loop_
_entity.id
_entity.type
_entity.pdbx_description
1 polymer ?
#
loop_
_entity_poly.entity_id
_entity_poly.type
_entity_poly.pdbx_seq_one_letter_code
_entity_poly.pdbx_strand_id
1 'polypeptide(L)'
;MKKYIAVVAFILGVSGHGVPAHAVVEYVKVCDTYGAGYYYVPGSSMCLNPLTGETRLTTVDGVVKGRSELAKMVDRANSRADLAMQGTALAMALPNPFVQPGHNFAIAGNFASFEQTGALGFGAAYKMNENLTLTAGGAFSTGTVAGSGRGAALRAGFNLSW
;
A
#
# COMPACT_ATOMS: atom_id res chain seq x y z
N MET A 1 91.61 0.94 8.83
CA MET A 1 91.12 2.15 9.50
C MET A 1 89.86 2.64 8.80
N LYS A 2 88.68 2.54 9.46
CA LYS A 2 87.61 3.56 9.55
C LYS A 2 87.31 4.35 8.24
N LYS A 3 86.13 4.33 7.60
CA LYS A 3 84.75 4.45 8.11
C LYS A 3 83.72 4.11 6.99
N TYR A 4 82.61 3.52 7.40
CA TYR A 4 81.33 3.42 6.67
C TYR A 4 80.75 4.82 6.38
N ILE A 5 79.92 4.96 5.34
CA ILE A 5 78.57 5.58 5.40
C ILE A 5 77.89 5.58 4.00
N ALA A 6 76.71 4.96 3.99
CA ALA A 6 75.49 5.21 3.21
C ALA A 6 75.52 5.23 1.66
N VAL A 7 75.09 4.09 1.09
CA VAL A 7 74.44 4.00 -0.22
C VAL A 7 72.97 4.43 -0.05
N VAL A 8 72.57 5.55 -0.67
CA VAL A 8 71.17 5.92 -0.88
C VAL A 8 71.01 6.57 -2.26
N ALA A 9 69.93 6.19 -2.93
CA ALA A 9 69.31 6.81 -4.11
C ALA A 9 69.89 6.48 -5.49
N PHE A 10 69.41 5.38 -6.09
CA PHE A 10 68.99 5.39 -7.50
C PHE A 10 68.04 4.21 -7.77
N ILE A 11 66.73 4.45 -7.71
CA ILE A 11 65.74 3.56 -8.34
C ILE A 11 65.15 4.35 -9.50
N LEU A 12 65.56 3.96 -10.70
CA LEU A 12 65.01 4.41 -11.98
C LEU A 12 63.57 3.93 -12.13
N GLY A 13 62.76 4.80 -12.73
CA GLY A 13 61.33 4.63 -12.89
C GLY A 13 60.91 3.49 -13.82
N VAL A 14 59.73 2.97 -13.53
CA VAL A 14 58.82 2.45 -14.54
C VAL A 14 57.60 3.36 -14.55
N SER A 15 57.37 3.90 -15.73
CA SER A 15 56.38 4.88 -16.12
C SER A 15 54.98 4.46 -15.69
N GLY A 16 54.40 5.23 -14.78
CA GLY A 16 52.97 5.21 -14.50
C GLY A 16 52.20 5.56 -15.77
N HIS A 17 51.60 4.55 -16.37
CA HIS A 17 50.36 4.72 -17.12
C HIS A 17 49.24 4.19 -16.22
N GLY A 18 49.00 4.91 -15.13
CA GLY A 18 47.73 4.83 -14.44
C GLY A 18 46.68 5.31 -15.43
N VAL A 19 46.01 4.37 -16.08
CA VAL A 19 44.76 4.65 -16.77
C VAL A 19 43.87 5.30 -15.71
N PRO A 20 43.39 6.54 -15.91
CA PRO A 20 42.55 7.15 -14.91
C PRO A 20 41.31 6.26 -14.78
N ALA A 21 41.15 5.61 -13.64
CA ALA A 21 39.92 4.92 -13.24
C ALA A 21 38.80 5.94 -12.96
N HIS A 22 38.67 6.96 -13.82
CA HIS A 22 37.68 8.04 -13.77
C HIS A 22 36.44 7.70 -14.61
N ALA A 23 36.05 6.42 -14.66
CA ALA A 23 34.80 6.00 -15.31
C ALA A 23 33.85 5.22 -14.39
N VAL A 24 34.13 5.16 -13.08
CA VAL A 24 33.26 4.51 -12.08
C VAL A 24 33.20 5.37 -10.80
N VAL A 25 32.88 6.66 -10.93
CA VAL A 25 32.48 7.47 -9.74
C VAL A 25 31.43 8.53 -10.06
N GLU A 26 31.08 8.75 -11.33
CA GLU A 26 30.12 9.78 -11.75
C GLU A 26 28.68 9.25 -11.90
N TYR A 27 28.30 8.24 -11.11
CA TYR A 27 26.91 7.77 -11.01
C TYR A 27 26.43 7.64 -9.55
N VAL A 28 27.21 8.14 -8.59
CA VAL A 28 26.88 8.13 -7.15
C VAL A 28 26.24 9.45 -6.69
N LYS A 29 26.31 10.54 -7.48
CA LYS A 29 25.63 11.81 -7.15
C LYS A 29 24.47 11.98 -8.12
N VAL A 30 23.20 12.00 -7.71
CA VAL A 30 22.56 12.91 -6.73
C VAL A 30 21.52 12.15 -5.87
N CYS A 31 21.70 10.87 -5.56
CA CYS A 31 20.73 10.15 -4.71
C CYS A 31 20.91 10.43 -3.21
N ASP A 32 22.14 10.68 -2.75
CA ASP A 32 22.43 11.04 -1.35
C ASP A 32 21.75 12.35 -0.92
N THR A 33 21.47 13.25 -1.87
CA THR A 33 20.75 14.51 -1.59
C THR A 33 19.30 14.31 -1.18
N TYR A 34 18.75 13.12 -1.44
CA TYR A 34 17.38 12.75 -1.07
C TYR A 34 17.24 12.18 0.34
N GLY A 35 18.35 11.97 1.05
CA GLY A 35 18.43 11.39 2.38
C GLY A 35 19.01 9.97 2.36
N ALA A 36 19.28 9.42 3.55
CA ALA A 36 19.80 8.07 3.70
C ALA A 36 18.84 7.02 3.12
N GLY A 37 19.39 6.02 2.44
CA GLY A 37 18.64 4.86 1.93
C GLY A 37 18.12 4.97 0.51
N TYR A 38 18.47 6.01 -0.26
CA TYR A 38 18.20 6.09 -1.70
C TYR A 38 19.41 5.60 -2.51
N TYR A 39 19.20 4.60 -3.35
CA TYR A 39 20.22 3.99 -4.21
C TYR A 39 19.95 4.31 -5.67
N TYR A 40 21.02 4.50 -6.44
CA TYR A 40 20.95 4.73 -7.87
C TYR A 40 20.53 3.46 -8.61
N VAL A 41 19.58 3.58 -9.55
CA VAL A 41 19.18 2.48 -10.42
C VAL A 41 19.94 2.58 -11.75
N PRO A 42 20.87 1.65 -12.06
CA PRO A 42 21.71 1.73 -13.25
C PRO A 42 20.89 1.76 -14.54
N GLY A 43 21.20 2.72 -15.43
CA GLY A 43 20.49 2.91 -16.70
C GLY A 43 19.32 3.90 -16.64
N SER A 44 19.15 4.64 -15.54
CA SER A 44 18.08 5.63 -15.39
C SER A 44 18.51 6.80 -14.51
N SER A 45 17.90 7.98 -14.64
CA SER A 45 18.14 9.12 -13.74
C SER A 45 17.35 9.05 -12.42
N MET A 46 16.83 7.87 -12.06
CA MET A 46 15.99 7.68 -10.87
C MET A 46 16.77 7.13 -9.67
N CYS A 47 16.44 7.63 -8.49
CA CYS A 47 16.89 7.13 -7.21
C CYS A 47 15.78 6.29 -6.57
N LEU A 48 16.07 5.09 -6.06
CA LEU A 48 15.11 4.18 -5.44
C LEU A 48 15.47 3.95 -3.97
N ASN A 49 14.50 4.07 -3.06
CA ASN A 49 14.63 3.56 -1.71
C ASN A 49 14.08 2.11 -1.66
N PRO A 50 14.92 1.08 -1.44
CA PRO A 50 14.49 -0.32 -1.48
C PRO A 50 13.63 -0.72 -0.28
N LEU A 51 13.66 0.03 0.83
CA LEU A 51 12.83 -0.26 2.01
C LEU A 51 11.40 0.22 1.83
N THR A 52 11.22 1.42 1.26
CA THR A 52 9.88 2.01 1.04
C THR A 52 9.36 1.80 -0.38
N GLY A 53 10.25 1.45 -1.31
CA GLY A 53 9.96 1.36 -2.73
C GLY A 53 9.71 2.71 -3.40
N GLU A 54 10.03 3.82 -2.75
CA GLU A 54 9.89 5.17 -3.32
C GLU A 54 10.97 5.46 -4.36
N THR A 55 10.58 6.02 -5.50
CA THR A 55 11.49 6.53 -6.51
C THR A 55 11.52 8.06 -6.50
N ARG A 56 12.66 8.66 -6.80
CA ARG A 56 12.80 10.11 -6.99
C ARG A 56 13.56 10.39 -8.27
N LEU A 57 13.03 11.30 -9.07
CA LEU A 57 13.59 11.75 -10.34
C LEU A 57 13.82 13.25 -10.26
N THR A 58 15.05 13.71 -10.50
CA THR A 58 15.33 15.14 -10.65
C THR A 58 14.97 15.56 -12.08
N THR A 59 13.92 16.35 -12.25
CA THR A 59 13.55 16.99 -13.52
C THR A 59 13.91 18.48 -13.46
N VAL A 60 13.99 19.17 -14.61
CA VAL A 60 14.28 20.61 -14.73
C VAL A 60 13.32 21.47 -13.89
N ASP A 61 12.10 20.99 -13.67
CA ASP A 61 11.04 21.64 -12.88
C ASP A 61 11.00 21.19 -11.40
N GLY A 62 11.97 20.39 -10.94
CA GLY A 62 12.06 19.91 -9.55
C GLY A 62 12.02 18.39 -9.39
N VAL A 63 11.87 17.93 -8.15
CA VAL A 63 11.96 16.50 -7.79
C VAL A 63 10.60 15.83 -7.90
N VAL A 64 10.44 14.92 -8.86
CA VAL A 64 9.25 14.09 -9.02
C VAL A 64 9.38 12.86 -8.14
N LYS A 65 8.49 12.73 -7.15
CA LYS A 65 8.39 11.53 -6.29
C LYS A 65 7.46 10.51 -6.94
N GLY A 66 7.95 9.29 -7.11
CA GLY A 66 7.21 8.15 -7.60
C GLY A 66 7.30 6.96 -6.64
N ARG A 67 6.67 5.87 -7.03
CA ARG A 67 6.83 4.54 -6.42
C ARG A 67 7.34 3.60 -7.50
N SER A 68 8.20 2.66 -7.12
CA SER A 68 8.61 1.57 -8.00
C SER A 68 7.39 0.72 -8.40
N GLU A 69 7.50 0.03 -9.53
CA GLU A 69 6.43 -0.86 -9.99
C GLU A 69 6.15 -1.97 -8.97
N LEU A 70 7.18 -2.51 -8.32
CA LEU A 70 7.01 -3.49 -7.25
C LEU A 70 6.25 -2.89 -6.06
N ALA A 71 6.59 -1.67 -5.64
CA ALA A 71 5.91 -1.03 -4.51
C ALA A 71 4.42 -0.84 -4.80
N LYS A 72 4.07 -0.36 -6.00
CA LYS A 72 2.67 -0.22 -6.44
C LYS A 72 1.95 -1.57 -6.49
N MET A 73 2.63 -2.64 -6.91
CA MET A 73 2.06 -3.99 -6.94
C MET A 73 1.80 -4.52 -5.52
N VAL A 74 2.73 -4.32 -4.58
CA VAL A 74 2.57 -4.70 -3.17
C VAL A 74 1.43 -3.93 -2.53
N ASP A 75 1.34 -2.61 -2.74
CA ASP A 75 0.22 -1.82 -2.21
C ASP A 75 -1.12 -2.32 -2.73
N ARG A 76 -1.18 -2.68 -4.02
CA ARG A 76 -2.38 -3.23 -4.64
C ARG A 76 -2.71 -4.60 -4.06
N ALA A 77 -1.72 -5.43 -3.80
CA ALA A 77 -1.91 -6.74 -3.18
C ALA A 77 -2.50 -6.58 -1.77
N ASN A 78 -1.91 -5.70 -0.95
CA ASN A 78 -2.38 -5.41 0.40
C ASN A 78 -3.79 -4.79 0.38
N SER A 79 -4.04 -3.82 -0.50
CA SER A 79 -5.36 -3.19 -0.64
C SER A 79 -6.45 -4.19 -1.03
N ARG A 80 -6.11 -5.19 -1.85
CA ARG A 80 -7.05 -6.26 -2.23
C ARG A 80 -7.31 -7.22 -1.07
N ALA A 81 -6.29 -7.54 -0.29
CA ALA A 81 -6.45 -8.34 0.93
C ALA A 81 -7.36 -7.62 1.94
N ASP A 82 -7.14 -6.32 2.16
CA ASP A 82 -7.96 -5.50 3.05
C ASP A 82 -9.41 -5.41 2.56
N LEU A 83 -9.62 -5.21 1.26
CA LEU A 83 -10.96 -5.18 0.67
C LEU A 83 -11.68 -6.52 0.82
N ALA A 84 -10.96 -7.64 0.70
CA ALA A 84 -11.54 -8.97 0.89
C ALA A 84 -11.99 -9.18 2.34
N MET A 85 -11.15 -8.83 3.33
CA MET A 85 -11.51 -8.91 4.75
C MET A 85 -12.70 -8.00 5.08
N GLN A 86 -12.72 -6.78 4.53
CA GLN A 86 -13.84 -5.85 4.67
C GLN A 86 -15.12 -6.40 4.05
N GLY A 87 -15.05 -7.03 2.88
CA GLY A 87 -16.21 -7.65 2.24
C GLY A 87 -16.87 -8.70 3.15
N THR A 88 -16.06 -9.52 3.81
CA THR A 88 -16.54 -10.52 4.78
C THR A 88 -17.19 -9.87 6.01
N ALA A 89 -16.53 -8.88 6.63
CA ALA A 89 -17.09 -8.16 7.79
C ALA A 89 -18.41 -7.46 7.45
N LEU A 90 -18.46 -6.77 6.30
CA LEU A 90 -19.65 -6.09 5.80
C LEU A 90 -20.81 -7.09 5.59
N ALA A 91 -20.55 -8.22 4.94
CA ALA A 91 -21.54 -9.26 4.71
C ALA A 91 -22.15 -9.80 6.01
N MET A 92 -21.32 -9.99 7.04
CA MET A 92 -21.78 -10.42 8.37
C MET A 92 -22.56 -9.33 9.11
N ALA A 93 -22.18 -8.06 8.91
CA ALA A 93 -22.82 -6.93 9.56
C ALA A 93 -24.18 -6.55 8.95
N LEU A 94 -24.54 -7.04 7.76
CA LEU A 94 -25.79 -6.70 7.07
C LEU A 94 -26.99 -7.49 7.64
N PRO A 95 -27.87 -6.88 8.44
CA PRO A 95 -29.01 -7.60 9.00
C PRO A 95 -30.09 -7.85 7.94
N ASN A 96 -30.82 -8.97 8.08
CA ASN A 96 -32.08 -9.21 7.38
C ASN A 96 -33.26 -8.95 8.33
N PRO A 97 -33.80 -7.73 8.42
CA PRO A 97 -35.00 -7.49 9.21
C PRO A 97 -36.16 -8.32 8.65
N PHE A 98 -36.88 -9.01 9.53
CA PHE A 98 -38.14 -9.66 9.19
C PHE A 98 -39.28 -8.91 9.88
N VAL A 99 -40.41 -8.76 9.20
CA VAL A 99 -41.58 -8.07 9.74
C VAL A 99 -42.45 -9.09 10.47
N GLN A 100 -42.70 -8.87 11.76
CA GLN A 100 -43.58 -9.72 12.57
C GLN A 100 -45.04 -9.64 12.10
N PRO A 101 -45.85 -10.70 12.28
CA PRO A 101 -47.29 -10.66 12.01
C PRO A 101 -47.96 -9.47 12.72
N GLY A 102 -48.82 -8.76 12.00
CA GLY A 102 -49.51 -7.56 12.50
C GLY A 102 -48.70 -6.24 12.41
N HIS A 103 -47.43 -6.27 11.98
CA HIS A 103 -46.64 -5.07 11.71
C HIS A 103 -46.40 -4.91 10.20
N ASN A 104 -46.17 -3.66 9.77
CA ASN A 104 -45.93 -3.33 8.36
C ASN A 104 -44.47 -2.94 8.07
N PHE A 105 -43.67 -2.62 9.09
CA PHE A 105 -42.27 -2.24 8.96
C PHE A 105 -41.41 -2.87 10.06
N ALA A 106 -40.14 -3.13 9.75
CA ALA A 106 -39.14 -3.56 10.72
C ALA A 106 -37.79 -2.88 10.41
N ILE A 107 -37.01 -2.57 11.45
CA ILE A 107 -35.65 -2.04 11.32
C ILE A 107 -34.75 -2.91 12.19
N ALA A 108 -33.55 -3.20 11.68
CA ALA A 108 -32.54 -3.97 12.39
C ALA A 108 -31.17 -3.31 12.26
N GLY A 109 -30.34 -3.46 13.27
CA GLY A 109 -28.93 -3.07 13.27
C GLY A 109 -28.06 -4.24 13.71
N ASN A 110 -26.84 -4.31 13.21
CA ASN A 110 -25.88 -5.34 13.56
C ASN A 110 -24.44 -4.79 13.48
N PHE A 111 -23.55 -5.39 14.25
CA PHE A 111 -22.11 -5.16 14.19
C PHE A 111 -21.41 -6.50 14.02
N ALA A 112 -20.49 -6.56 13.08
CA ALA A 112 -19.64 -7.73 12.88
C ALA A 112 -18.18 -7.30 12.77
N SER A 113 -17.28 -8.17 13.21
CA SER A 113 -15.84 -7.98 13.06
C SER A 113 -15.26 -9.23 12.44
N PHE A 114 -14.35 -9.04 11.49
CA PHE A 114 -13.59 -10.11 10.85
C PHE A 114 -12.12 -9.72 10.84
N GLU A 115 -11.27 -10.55 11.45
CA GLU A 115 -9.86 -10.25 11.68
C GLU A 115 -9.67 -8.89 12.38
N GLN A 116 -9.00 -7.94 11.72
CA GLN A 116 -8.73 -6.60 12.22
C GLN A 116 -9.76 -5.56 11.73
N THR A 117 -10.82 -5.98 11.06
CA THR A 117 -11.82 -5.09 10.43
C THR A 117 -13.19 -5.24 11.09
N GLY A 118 -13.70 -4.16 11.68
CA GLY A 118 -15.10 -4.05 12.10
C GLY A 118 -16.03 -3.49 11.01
N ALA A 119 -17.30 -3.82 11.08
CA ALA A 119 -18.36 -3.32 10.21
C ALA A 119 -19.67 -3.14 10.99
N LEU A 120 -20.37 -2.05 10.69
CA LEU A 120 -21.69 -1.73 11.21
C LEU A 120 -22.70 -1.80 10.08
N GLY A 121 -23.81 -2.50 10.28
CA GLY A 121 -24.88 -2.60 9.29
C GLY A 121 -26.25 -2.33 9.87
N PHE A 122 -27.14 -1.88 8.99
CA PHE A 122 -28.53 -1.58 9.27
C PHE A 122 -29.38 -2.06 8.11
N GLY A 123 -30.64 -2.37 8.40
CA GLY A 123 -31.60 -2.78 7.41
C GLY A 123 -33.00 -2.38 7.82
N ALA A 124 -33.85 -2.17 6.82
CA ALA A 124 -35.28 -2.00 6.97
C ALA A 124 -36.03 -3.03 6.13
N ALA A 125 -37.20 -3.45 6.59
CA ALA A 125 -38.13 -4.28 5.85
C ALA A 125 -39.51 -3.61 5.81
N TYR A 126 -40.21 -3.77 4.70
CA TYR A 126 -41.57 -3.30 4.48
C TYR A 126 -42.43 -4.43 3.92
N LYS A 127 -43.54 -4.72 4.61
CA LYS A 127 -44.50 -5.74 4.19
C LYS A 127 -45.56 -5.07 3.31
N MET A 128 -45.66 -5.49 2.05
CA MET A 128 -46.66 -4.97 1.12
C MET A 128 -47.99 -5.71 1.27
N ASN A 129 -47.93 -7.05 1.21
CA ASN A 129 -49.08 -7.94 1.36
C ASN A 129 -48.71 -9.08 2.33
N GLU A 130 -49.65 -9.99 2.63
CA GLU A 130 -49.34 -11.21 3.41
C GLU A 130 -48.29 -12.11 2.76
N ASN A 131 -48.14 -11.97 1.44
CA ASN A 131 -47.29 -12.82 0.61
C ASN A 131 -46.00 -12.15 0.15
N LEU A 132 -45.87 -10.82 0.28
CA LEU A 132 -44.71 -10.06 -0.25
C LEU A 132 -44.10 -9.14 0.82
N THR A 133 -42.83 -9.37 1.12
CA THR A 133 -42.01 -8.51 1.98
C THR A 133 -40.79 -8.03 1.24
N LEU A 134 -40.52 -6.72 1.28
CA LEU A 134 -39.30 -6.11 0.74
C LEU A 134 -38.32 -5.83 1.88
N THR A 135 -37.03 -5.97 1.61
CA THR A 135 -35.94 -5.68 2.56
C THR A 135 -34.87 -4.86 1.85
N ALA A 136 -34.32 -3.89 2.55
CA ALA A 136 -33.21 -3.08 2.08
C ALA A 136 -32.28 -2.78 3.25
N GLY A 137 -30.98 -2.63 3.01
CA GLY A 137 -30.04 -2.33 4.07
C GLY A 137 -28.69 -1.91 3.54
N GLY A 138 -27.86 -1.40 4.45
CA GLY A 138 -26.50 -1.01 4.16
C GLY A 138 -25.57 -1.35 5.31
N ALA A 139 -24.29 -1.47 5.02
CA ALA A 139 -23.25 -1.56 6.02
C ALA A 139 -22.04 -0.73 5.64
N PHE A 140 -21.30 -0.32 6.66
CA PHE A 140 -20.09 0.48 6.56
C PHE A 140 -18.98 -0.17 7.39
N SER A 141 -17.78 -0.23 6.82
CA SER A 141 -16.58 -0.68 7.54
C SER A 141 -16.14 0.42 8.52
N THR A 142 -15.84 0.05 9.75
CA THR A 142 -15.33 0.97 10.78
C THR A 142 -13.81 1.19 10.66
N GLY A 143 -13.13 0.48 9.76
CA GLY A 143 -11.76 0.79 9.33
C GLY A 143 -10.71 0.78 10.44
N THR A 144 -10.80 -0.15 11.39
CA THR A 144 -9.92 -0.25 12.57
C THR A 144 -8.43 -0.52 12.28
N VAL A 145 -8.03 -0.64 11.01
CA VAL A 145 -6.62 -0.75 10.58
C VAL A 145 -6.21 0.54 9.87
N ALA A 146 -5.07 1.11 10.27
CA ALA A 146 -4.42 2.21 9.57
C ALA A 146 -4.11 1.81 8.12
N GLY A 147 -4.91 2.29 7.16
CA GLY A 147 -4.80 1.95 5.73
C GLY A 147 -6.03 1.23 5.15
N SER A 148 -6.95 0.76 5.99
CA SER A 148 -8.24 0.19 5.55
C SER A 148 -9.10 1.29 4.90
N GLY A 149 -9.27 1.22 3.59
CA GLY A 149 -10.25 2.04 2.88
C GLY A 149 -11.65 1.87 3.47
N ARG A 150 -12.49 2.90 3.39
CA ARG A 150 -13.88 2.85 3.87
C ARG A 150 -14.74 2.06 2.89
N GLY A 151 -14.86 0.75 3.08
CA GLY A 151 -15.81 -0.09 2.35
C GLY A 151 -17.25 0.15 2.79
N ALA A 152 -18.17 0.16 1.83
CA ALA A 152 -19.61 0.18 2.07
C ALA A 152 -20.28 -0.94 1.26
N ALA A 153 -21.34 -1.52 1.81
CA ALA A 153 -22.13 -2.55 1.16
C ALA A 153 -23.61 -2.17 1.24
N LEU A 154 -24.36 -2.55 0.21
CA LEU A 154 -25.80 -2.35 0.12
C LEU A 154 -26.45 -3.70 -0.20
N ARG A 155 -27.62 -3.94 0.40
CA ARG A 155 -28.47 -5.10 0.10
C ARG A 155 -29.88 -4.63 -0.22
N ALA A 156 -30.49 -5.28 -1.19
CA ALA A 156 -31.92 -5.22 -1.44
C ALA A 156 -32.40 -6.65 -1.69
N GLY A 157 -33.56 -7.01 -1.17
CA GLY A 157 -34.12 -8.34 -1.30
C GLY A 157 -35.63 -8.32 -1.14
N PHE A 158 -36.27 -9.40 -1.58
CA PHE A 158 -37.69 -9.61 -1.43
C PHE A 158 -37.95 -11.05 -0.97
N ASN A 159 -39.09 -11.26 -0.32
CA ASN A 159 -39.57 -12.57 0.06
C ASN A 159 -41.00 -12.74 -0.45
N LEU A 160 -41.27 -13.86 -1.12
CA LEU A 160 -42.55 -14.25 -1.70
C LEU A 160 -42.97 -15.60 -1.12
N SER A 161 -44.19 -15.69 -0.58
CA SER A 161 -44.80 -16.93 -0.11
C SER A 161 -46.17 -17.12 -0.76
N TRP A 162 -46.59 -18.36 -1.02
CA TRP A 162 -47.91 -18.70 -1.58
C TRP A 162 -48.50 -19.92 -0.87
#